data_AF-A0A318TA03-F1
#
_entry.id   AF-A0A318TA03-F1
#
_cell.length_a   1.000
_cell.length_b   1.000
_cell.length_c   1.000
_cell.angle_alpha   90.00
_cell.angle_beta   90.00
_cell.angle_gamma   90.00
#
_symmetry.space_group_name_H-M   'P 1'
#
loop_
_entity.id
_entity.type
_entity.pdbx_description
1 polymer ?
#
loop_
_entity_poly.entity_id
_entity_poly.type
_entity_poly.pdbx_seq_one_letter_code
_entity_poly.pdbx_strand_id
1 'polypeptide(L)'
;MMRMVGKKLQRGLAVTALAIAMLAGGGPSWAADVTAAGLWQRSDNGKPVVWVLMLDRGNGLFEGVVAKTFPQPGSDPNLVCDECEDDRKGQPVLGISLIRDMKRKGLEYIGGNILDPRNGDIWSAQMKVSPDGQALTLRGYLMTPMLGQDETWQRLPDTAYAQLDPVIAAKYPPPTPAAAPAPAKPGAAPAAAKPPKPAAPAPTPAPAPAR
;
A
#
# COMPACT_ATOMS: atom_id res chain seq x y z
N MET A 1 9.08 -81.15 41.90
CA MET A 1 10.10 -80.87 40.87
C MET A 1 9.86 -79.48 40.30
N MET A 2 10.89 -78.63 40.36
CA MET A 2 11.18 -77.42 39.57
C MET A 2 10.07 -76.37 39.31
N ARG A 3 10.28 -75.14 39.83
CA ARG A 3 10.73 -73.98 39.03
C ARG A 3 10.94 -72.74 39.92
N MET A 4 12.19 -72.30 39.99
CA MET A 4 12.61 -70.98 40.47
C MET A 4 12.13 -69.90 39.49
N VAL A 5 11.63 -68.77 40.00
CA VAL A 5 11.82 -67.45 39.36
C VAL A 5 12.07 -66.43 40.48
N GLY A 6 13.26 -65.83 40.44
CA GLY A 6 13.81 -64.97 41.48
C GLY A 6 13.13 -63.60 41.57
N LYS A 7 13.08 -63.11 42.81
CA LYS A 7 12.76 -61.72 43.17
C LYS A 7 14.04 -60.93 43.41
N LYS A 8 13.84 -59.61 43.33
CA LYS A 8 14.61 -58.47 43.91
C LYS A 8 15.47 -57.76 42.86
N LEU A 9 15.00 -56.64 42.31
CA LEU A 9 14.85 -55.29 42.89
C LEU A 9 16.23 -54.63 43.13
N GLN A 10 16.64 -53.79 42.18
CA GLN A 10 17.55 -52.68 42.43
C GLN A 10 16.90 -51.39 41.93
N ARG A 11 16.67 -50.47 42.86
CA ARG A 11 16.34 -49.07 42.61
C ARG A 11 17.65 -48.32 42.40
N GLY A 12 17.74 -47.55 41.33
CA GLY A 12 18.81 -46.58 41.09
C GLY A 12 18.28 -45.46 40.21
N LEU A 13 18.27 -44.24 40.76
CA LEU A 13 17.76 -43.01 40.16
C LEU A 13 18.70 -42.54 39.04
N ALA A 14 18.17 -42.24 37.84
CA ALA A 14 18.83 -41.35 36.88
C ALA A 14 17.75 -40.54 36.15
N VAL A 15 17.50 -39.34 36.67
CA VAL A 15 16.70 -38.30 36.03
C VAL A 15 17.41 -37.92 34.74
N THR A 16 16.83 -38.25 33.59
CA THR A 16 17.30 -37.74 32.29
C THR A 16 16.21 -36.87 31.72
N ALA A 17 16.31 -35.57 31.99
CA ALA A 17 15.55 -34.55 31.28
C ALA A 17 16.24 -34.30 29.92
N LEU A 18 15.53 -34.54 28.82
CA LEU A 18 15.84 -33.86 27.57
C LEU A 18 14.52 -33.49 26.89
N ALA A 19 14.16 -32.22 27.06
CA ALA A 19 13.03 -31.59 26.43
C ALA A 19 13.18 -31.66 24.90
N ILE A 20 12.22 -32.28 24.23
CA ILE A 20 12.09 -32.18 22.77
C ILE A 20 11.57 -30.77 22.49
N ALA A 21 12.46 -29.90 22.02
CA ALA A 21 12.15 -28.56 21.58
C ALA A 21 11.18 -28.64 20.38
N MET A 22 9.92 -28.27 20.60
CA MET A 22 8.97 -27.98 19.52
C MET A 22 9.39 -26.67 18.83
N LEU A 23 10.22 -26.75 17.80
CA LEU A 23 10.38 -25.70 16.80
C LEU A 23 9.15 -25.74 15.86
N ALA A 24 8.00 -25.31 16.35
CA ALA A 24 6.85 -25.01 15.52
C ALA A 24 7.09 -23.66 14.82
N GLY A 25 7.03 -23.67 13.49
CA GLY A 25 7.46 -22.59 12.62
C GLY A 25 6.71 -21.27 12.83
N GLY A 26 7.46 -20.23 13.20
CA GLY A 26 7.11 -18.86 12.87
C GLY A 26 7.60 -18.56 11.44
N GLY A 27 6.76 -18.79 10.44
CA GLY A 27 6.99 -18.17 9.13
C GLY A 27 6.97 -16.64 9.29
N PRO A 28 7.68 -15.87 8.44
CA PRO A 28 7.58 -14.42 8.47
C PRO A 28 6.10 -14.05 8.27
N SER A 29 5.47 -13.51 9.31
CA SER A 29 4.22 -12.80 9.18
C SER A 29 4.56 -11.52 8.42
N TRP A 30 4.36 -11.51 7.11
CA TRP A 30 4.28 -10.27 6.36
C TRP A 30 3.02 -9.57 6.85
N ALA A 31 3.14 -8.78 7.92
CA ALA A 31 2.17 -7.76 8.21
C ALA A 31 2.15 -6.84 6.99
N ALA A 32 1.05 -6.83 6.25
CA ALA A 32 0.88 -5.89 5.16
C ALA A 32 1.07 -4.47 5.72
N ASP A 33 2.03 -3.72 5.18
CA ASP A 33 2.26 -2.35 5.61
C ASP A 33 0.98 -1.54 5.42
N VAL A 34 0.50 -0.91 6.49
CA VAL A 34 -0.69 -0.05 6.43
C VAL A 34 -0.43 1.09 5.45
N THR A 35 -1.24 1.13 4.39
CA THR A 35 -1.07 2.01 3.23
C THR A 35 -2.41 2.60 2.80
N ALA A 36 -2.38 3.72 2.09
CA ALA A 36 -3.58 4.28 1.47
C ALA A 36 -4.07 3.45 0.28
N ALA A 37 -3.26 2.56 -0.30
CA ALA A 37 -3.69 1.75 -1.44
C ALA A 37 -4.95 0.92 -1.11
N GLY A 38 -5.90 0.88 -2.04
CA GLY A 38 -7.17 0.16 -1.91
C GLY A 38 -8.40 1.02 -2.15
N LEU A 39 -9.57 0.40 -1.98
CA LEU A 39 -10.86 1.05 -2.18
C LEU A 39 -11.33 1.77 -0.91
N TRP A 40 -11.81 2.99 -1.08
CA TRP A 40 -12.32 3.85 -0.02
C TRP A 40 -13.71 4.36 -0.38
N GLN A 41 -14.62 4.35 0.58
CA GLN A 41 -15.95 4.92 0.44
C GLN A 41 -16.04 6.26 1.15
N ARG A 42 -16.42 7.29 0.40
CA ARG A 42 -16.96 8.53 0.93
C ARG A 42 -18.47 8.39 1.08
N SER A 43 -18.97 8.78 2.24
CA SER A 43 -20.41 8.82 2.52
C SER A 43 -20.83 10.23 2.91
N ASP A 44 -22.06 10.59 2.59
CA ASP A 44 -22.74 11.77 3.10
C ASP A 44 -24.04 11.34 3.79
N ASN A 45 -24.27 11.81 5.02
CA ASN A 45 -25.44 11.45 5.83
C ASN A 45 -25.72 9.93 5.89
N GLY A 46 -24.65 9.12 5.99
CA GLY A 46 -24.74 7.65 6.05
C GLY A 46 -24.95 6.95 4.70
N LYS A 47 -25.06 7.69 3.59
CA LYS A 47 -25.24 7.13 2.24
C LYS A 47 -23.94 7.20 1.44
N PRO A 48 -23.56 6.13 0.71
CA PRO A 48 -22.41 6.18 -0.19
C PRO A 48 -22.60 7.26 -1.25
N VAL A 49 -21.54 8.03 -1.53
CA VAL A 49 -21.54 9.06 -2.59
C VAL A 49 -20.57 8.66 -3.70
N VAL A 50 -19.37 8.21 -3.33
CA VAL A 50 -18.35 7.80 -4.28
C VAL A 50 -17.43 6.75 -3.65
N TRP A 51 -16.98 5.81 -4.46
CA TRP A 51 -15.85 4.96 -4.13
C TRP A 51 -14.63 5.43 -4.90
N VAL A 52 -13.51 5.58 -4.19
CA VAL A 52 -12.23 6.01 -4.75
C VAL A 52 -11.22 4.88 -4.56
N LEU A 53 -10.60 4.46 -5.66
CA LEU A 53 -9.49 3.53 -5.65
C LEU A 53 -8.18 4.31 -5.53
N MET A 54 -7.49 4.15 -4.41
CA MET A 54 -6.15 4.68 -4.21
C MET A 54 -5.12 3.70 -4.78
N LEU A 55 -4.31 4.19 -5.71
CA LEU A 55 -3.28 3.46 -6.43
C LEU A 55 -1.90 3.94 -5.97
N ASP A 56 -1.02 2.99 -5.63
CA ASP A 56 0.41 3.26 -5.48
C ASP A 56 1.03 3.32 -6.88
N ARG A 57 1.54 4.49 -7.27
CA ARG A 57 2.19 4.75 -8.56
C ARG A 57 3.71 4.51 -8.51
N GLY A 58 4.21 3.99 -7.40
CA GLY A 58 5.63 3.78 -7.14
C GLY A 58 6.30 5.02 -6.54
N ASN A 59 7.48 4.83 -5.97
CA ASN A 59 8.29 5.88 -5.35
C ASN A 59 7.54 6.70 -4.26
N GLY A 60 6.53 6.09 -3.62
CA GLY A 60 5.72 6.74 -2.61
C GLY A 60 4.71 7.75 -3.15
N LEU A 61 4.45 7.77 -4.47
CA LEU A 61 3.43 8.61 -5.10
C LEU A 61 2.10 7.86 -5.19
N PHE A 62 1.01 8.51 -4.81
CA PHE A 62 -0.33 7.94 -4.79
C PHE A 62 -1.30 8.77 -5.64
N GLU A 63 -2.24 8.08 -6.25
CA GLU A 63 -3.32 8.65 -7.05
C GLU A 63 -4.66 8.02 -6.64
N GLY A 64 -5.71 8.83 -6.51
CA GLY A 64 -7.06 8.37 -6.26
C GLY A 64 -7.92 8.47 -7.50
N VAL A 65 -8.50 7.35 -7.94
CA VAL A 65 -9.36 7.26 -9.11
C VAL A 65 -10.80 6.98 -8.70
N VAL A 66 -11.78 7.65 -9.30
CA VAL A 66 -13.20 7.34 -9.06
C VAL A 66 -13.51 5.94 -9.59
N ALA A 67 -13.82 5.02 -8.69
CA ALA A 67 -14.06 3.61 -9.02
C ALA A 67 -15.56 3.30 -9.16
N LYS A 68 -16.42 4.05 -8.45
CA LYS A 68 -17.87 3.92 -8.50
C LYS A 68 -18.55 5.21 -8.04
N THR A 69 -19.62 5.61 -8.70
CA THR A 69 -20.44 6.77 -8.32
C THR A 69 -21.82 6.30 -7.85
N PHE A 70 -22.45 7.08 -6.97
CA PHE A 70 -23.82 6.86 -6.49
C PHE A 70 -24.67 8.08 -6.81
N PRO A 71 -25.04 8.29 -8.08
CA PRO A 71 -25.83 9.44 -8.50
C PRO A 71 -27.20 9.44 -7.80
N GLN A 72 -27.70 10.63 -7.46
CA GLN A 72 -29.05 10.78 -6.93
C GLN A 72 -30.09 10.49 -8.03
N PRO A 73 -31.31 10.06 -7.68
CA PRO A 73 -32.38 9.89 -8.65
C PRO A 73 -32.59 11.16 -9.49
N GLY A 74 -32.59 11.03 -10.81
CA GLY A 74 -32.72 12.16 -11.74
C GLY A 74 -31.41 12.86 -12.09
N SER A 75 -30.27 12.45 -11.54
CA SER A 75 -28.93 12.90 -11.98
C SER A 75 -28.41 12.03 -13.12
N ASP A 76 -27.57 12.60 -13.98
CA ASP A 76 -26.88 11.86 -15.04
C ASP A 76 -25.87 10.85 -14.45
N PRO A 77 -26.02 9.54 -14.70
CA PRO A 77 -25.05 8.54 -14.24
C PRO A 77 -23.70 8.62 -14.97
N ASN A 78 -23.63 9.25 -16.14
CA ASN A 78 -22.45 9.35 -16.99
C ASN A 78 -21.87 10.76 -17.00
N LEU A 79 -21.85 11.41 -15.84
CA LEU A 79 -21.28 12.75 -15.68
C LEU A 79 -19.87 12.82 -16.27
N VAL A 80 -19.59 13.89 -17.00
CA VAL A 80 -18.27 14.25 -17.52
C VAL A 80 -17.78 15.53 -16.83
N CYS A 81 -16.47 15.72 -16.70
CA CYS A 81 -15.93 16.95 -16.14
C CYS A 81 -15.79 18.04 -17.22
N ASP A 82 -16.88 18.72 -17.55
CA ASP A 82 -16.89 19.75 -18.59
C ASP A 82 -16.23 21.07 -18.14
N GLU A 83 -16.29 21.36 -16.84
CA GLU A 83 -15.71 22.57 -16.23
C GLU A 83 -14.23 22.42 -15.86
N CYS A 84 -13.67 21.21 -15.93
CA CYS A 84 -12.23 20.99 -15.74
C CYS A 84 -11.42 21.82 -16.75
N GLU A 85 -10.31 22.40 -16.30
CA GLU A 85 -9.41 23.18 -17.16
C GLU A 85 -8.12 22.44 -17.56
N ASP A 86 -7.88 21.25 -16.99
CA ASP A 86 -6.69 20.44 -17.24
C ASP A 86 -6.95 19.25 -18.17
N ASP A 87 -6.04 18.25 -18.17
CA ASP A 87 -6.13 17.03 -18.97
C ASP A 87 -7.36 16.16 -18.67
N ARG A 88 -8.12 16.50 -17.62
CA ARG A 88 -9.36 15.82 -17.25
C ARG A 88 -10.61 16.44 -17.87
N LYS A 89 -10.48 17.55 -18.62
CA LYS A 89 -11.60 18.16 -19.34
C LYS A 89 -12.27 17.19 -20.31
N GLY A 90 -13.59 17.08 -20.21
CA GLY A 90 -14.41 16.18 -21.04
C GLY A 90 -14.21 14.69 -20.75
N GLN A 91 -13.46 14.33 -19.69
CA GLN A 91 -13.33 12.94 -19.26
C GLN A 91 -14.56 12.52 -18.44
N PRO A 92 -15.02 11.27 -18.56
CA PRO A 92 -16.03 10.71 -17.66
C PRO A 92 -15.55 10.77 -16.21
N VAL A 93 -16.46 11.14 -15.30
CA VAL A 93 -16.19 11.16 -13.85
C VAL A 93 -15.89 9.76 -13.36
N LEU A 94 -16.54 8.72 -13.89
CA LEU A 94 -16.14 7.34 -13.63
C LEU A 94 -14.77 7.07 -14.26
N GLY A 95 -13.79 6.71 -13.44
CA GLY A 95 -12.40 6.47 -13.86
C GLY A 95 -11.52 7.71 -13.93
N ILE A 96 -12.04 8.89 -13.62
CA ILE A 96 -11.26 10.12 -13.55
C ILE A 96 -10.25 10.07 -12.40
N SER A 97 -9.09 10.67 -12.62
CA SER A 97 -8.09 10.91 -11.59
C SER A 97 -8.57 12.03 -10.67
N LEU A 98 -9.17 11.66 -9.54
CA LEU A 98 -9.76 12.60 -8.58
C LEU A 98 -8.69 13.23 -7.68
N ILE A 99 -7.75 12.41 -7.20
CA ILE A 99 -6.67 12.81 -6.29
C ILE A 99 -5.34 12.54 -6.99
N ARG A 100 -4.43 13.52 -7.01
CA ARG A 100 -3.11 13.41 -7.64
C ARG A 100 -1.99 13.82 -6.70
N ASP A 101 -0.78 13.41 -7.06
CA ASP A 101 0.49 13.87 -6.50
C ASP A 101 0.70 13.65 -4.99
N MET A 102 -0.04 12.71 -4.40
CA MET A 102 0.03 12.43 -2.98
C MET A 102 1.33 11.70 -2.62
N LYS A 103 2.19 12.34 -1.83
CA LYS A 103 3.48 11.75 -1.41
C LYS A 103 3.37 11.15 -0.03
N ARG A 104 3.65 9.85 0.10
CA ARG A 104 3.59 9.12 1.37
C ARG A 104 4.72 9.53 2.31
N LYS A 105 4.35 9.78 3.57
CA LYS A 105 5.20 9.99 4.73
C LYS A 105 4.61 9.21 5.92
N GLY A 106 4.95 7.93 6.00
CA GLY A 106 4.34 7.01 6.98
C GLY A 106 2.86 6.77 6.68
N LEU A 107 1.98 7.21 7.60
CA LEU A 107 0.53 7.16 7.44
C LEU A 107 -0.07 8.46 6.88
N GLU A 108 0.75 9.49 6.68
CA GLU A 108 0.34 10.75 6.07
C GLU A 108 0.72 10.78 4.59
N TYR A 109 -0.09 11.47 3.79
CA TYR A 109 0.10 11.65 2.36
C TYR A 109 -0.09 13.13 2.05
N ILE A 110 0.96 13.77 1.55
CA ILE A 110 1.03 15.25 1.52
C ILE A 110 1.45 15.76 0.14
N GLY A 111 1.19 17.05 -0.10
CA GLY A 111 1.61 17.75 -1.32
C GLY A 111 0.81 17.37 -2.57
N GLY A 112 -0.32 16.69 -2.39
CA GLY A 112 -1.24 16.34 -3.47
C GLY A 112 -2.34 17.38 -3.67
N ASN A 113 -3.25 17.05 -4.57
CA ASN A 113 -4.44 17.84 -4.87
C ASN A 113 -5.66 16.95 -5.04
N ILE A 114 -6.85 17.54 -4.93
CA ILE A 114 -8.13 16.91 -5.23
C ILE A 114 -8.93 17.80 -6.18
N LEU A 115 -9.54 17.17 -7.18
CA LEU A 115 -10.48 17.78 -8.12
C LEU A 115 -11.92 17.60 -7.63
N ASP A 116 -12.73 18.64 -7.74
CA ASP A 116 -14.18 18.52 -7.76
C ASP A 116 -14.65 18.46 -9.23
N PRO A 117 -15.10 17.29 -9.74
CA PRO A 117 -15.46 17.15 -11.14
C PRO A 117 -16.76 17.87 -11.51
N ARG A 118 -17.50 18.40 -10.53
CA ARG A 118 -18.76 19.12 -10.77
C ARG A 118 -18.54 20.54 -11.24
N ASN A 119 -17.44 21.15 -10.82
CA ASN A 119 -17.13 22.55 -11.15
C ASN A 119 -15.68 22.77 -11.61
N GLY A 120 -14.89 21.70 -11.75
CA GLY A 120 -13.51 21.79 -12.23
C GLY A 120 -12.49 22.31 -11.22
N ASP A 121 -12.92 22.66 -10.00
CA ASP A 121 -12.03 23.22 -8.99
C ASP A 121 -10.98 22.21 -8.54
N ILE A 122 -9.73 22.65 -8.43
CA ILE A 122 -8.62 21.85 -7.93
C ILE A 122 -8.11 22.50 -6.64
N TRP A 123 -8.17 21.76 -5.54
CA TRP A 123 -7.69 22.22 -4.24
C TRP A 123 -6.45 21.44 -3.79
N SER A 124 -5.59 22.09 -3.01
CA SER A 124 -4.50 21.38 -2.33
C SER A 124 -5.09 20.41 -1.32
N ALA A 125 -4.47 19.24 -1.19
CA ALA A 125 -5.00 18.20 -0.34
C ALA A 125 -3.90 17.42 0.41
N GLN A 126 -4.30 16.87 1.55
CA GLN A 126 -3.50 15.92 2.31
C GLN A 126 -4.41 14.80 2.85
N MET A 127 -3.85 13.63 3.08
CA MET A 127 -4.56 12.50 3.65
C MET A 127 -3.82 11.92 4.85
N LYS A 128 -4.57 11.29 5.74
CA LYS A 128 -4.04 10.50 6.85
C LYS A 128 -4.82 9.20 6.96
N VAL A 129 -4.10 8.09 6.96
CA VAL A 129 -4.67 6.76 7.19
C VAL A 129 -4.59 6.43 8.68
N SER A 130 -5.64 5.85 9.23
CA SER A 130 -5.64 5.39 10.62
C SER A 130 -4.66 4.22 10.84
N PRO A 131 -4.14 4.02 12.06
CA PRO A 131 -3.20 2.93 12.33
C PRO A 131 -3.74 1.52 12.05
N ASP A 132 -5.06 1.31 12.13
CA ASP A 132 -5.74 0.06 11.77
C ASP A 132 -6.04 -0.06 10.26
N GLY A 133 -5.70 0.98 9.49
CA GLY A 133 -5.95 1.08 8.07
C GLY A 133 -7.42 1.26 7.69
N GLN A 134 -8.38 1.35 8.62
CA GLN A 134 -9.81 1.32 8.29
C GLN A 134 -10.40 2.68 7.92
N ALA A 135 -9.77 3.78 8.32
CA ALA A 135 -10.22 5.13 8.02
C ALA A 135 -9.13 5.92 7.28
N LEU A 136 -9.57 6.77 6.35
CA LEU A 136 -8.75 7.75 5.67
C LEU A 136 -9.39 9.12 5.86
N THR A 137 -8.69 10.02 6.54
CA THR A 137 -9.09 11.42 6.62
C THR A 137 -8.45 12.16 5.47
N LEU A 138 -9.27 12.72 4.58
CA LEU A 138 -8.86 13.61 3.50
C LEU A 138 -9.15 15.05 3.93
N ARG A 139 -8.18 15.94 3.75
CA ARG A 139 -8.36 17.37 3.95
C ARG A 139 -8.08 18.13 2.67
N GLY A 140 -9.11 18.81 2.14
CA GLY A 140 -8.98 19.76 1.04
C GLY A 140 -8.89 21.19 1.58
N TYR A 141 -8.03 22.02 1.00
CA TYR A 141 -7.86 23.40 1.44
C TYR A 141 -7.45 24.36 0.32
N LEU A 142 -7.85 25.63 0.50
CA LEU A 142 -7.44 26.73 -0.36
C LEU A 142 -6.24 27.43 0.29
N MET A 143 -5.10 27.47 -0.40
CA MET A 143 -3.84 28.10 0.02
C MET A 143 -3.14 27.47 1.25
N THR A 144 -3.79 27.43 2.42
CA THR A 144 -3.20 26.91 3.67
C THR A 144 -4.06 25.81 4.29
N PRO A 145 -3.47 24.74 4.87
CA PRO A 145 -4.24 23.66 5.50
C PRO A 145 -5.19 24.11 6.61
N MET A 146 -4.93 25.25 7.26
CA MET A 146 -5.80 25.77 8.33
C MET A 146 -7.18 26.19 7.82
N LEU A 147 -7.31 26.55 6.54
CA LEU A 147 -8.55 26.99 5.89
C LEU A 147 -9.09 25.88 4.97
N GLY A 148 -9.34 24.71 5.56
CA GLY A 148 -9.78 23.53 4.83
C GLY A 148 -10.90 22.78 5.54
N GLN A 149 -11.44 21.77 4.86
CA GLN A 149 -12.46 20.87 5.38
C GLN A 149 -11.93 19.43 5.39
N ASP A 150 -12.24 18.72 6.46
CA ASP A 150 -11.92 17.31 6.60
C ASP A 150 -13.11 16.44 6.20
N GLU A 151 -12.81 15.35 5.51
CA GLU A 151 -13.74 14.26 5.25
C GLU A 151 -13.12 12.95 5.69
N THR A 152 -13.91 12.08 6.33
CA THR A 152 -13.44 10.74 6.70
C THR A 152 -14.07 9.70 5.79
N TRP A 153 -13.23 8.95 5.10
CA TRP A 153 -13.61 7.86 4.22
C TRP A 153 -13.34 6.51 4.90
N GLN A 154 -14.15 5.52 4.59
CA GLN A 154 -14.06 4.18 5.16
C GLN A 154 -13.45 3.20 4.17
N ARG A 155 -12.55 2.34 4.63
CA ARG A 155 -11.97 1.30 3.79
C ARG A 155 -13.05 0.29 3.40
N LEU A 156 -13.06 -0.09 2.13
CA LEU A 156 -13.87 -1.18 1.63
C LEU A 156 -13.07 -2.48 1.63
N PRO A 157 -13.73 -3.64 1.85
CA PRO A 157 -13.09 -4.94 1.70
C PRO A 157 -12.74 -5.20 0.23
N ASP A 158 -11.74 -6.05 -0.02
CA ASP A 158 -11.34 -6.41 -1.40
C ASP A 158 -12.46 -7.09 -2.20
N THR A 159 -13.46 -7.68 -1.53
CA THR A 159 -14.65 -8.21 -2.20
C THR A 159 -15.49 -7.13 -2.89
N ALA A 160 -15.33 -5.86 -2.52
CA ALA A 160 -16.02 -4.74 -3.15
C ALA A 160 -15.60 -4.52 -4.62
N TYR A 161 -14.42 -5.01 -5.04
CA TYR A 161 -13.99 -4.95 -6.45
C TYR A 161 -14.96 -5.64 -7.40
N ALA A 162 -15.68 -6.67 -6.94
CA ALA A 162 -16.69 -7.36 -7.74
C ALA A 162 -17.89 -6.48 -8.14
N GLN A 163 -18.05 -5.31 -7.50
CA GLN A 163 -19.14 -4.38 -7.78
C GLN A 163 -18.73 -3.19 -8.66
N LEU A 164 -17.47 -3.14 -9.09
CA LEU A 164 -16.98 -2.08 -9.96
C LEU A 164 -17.49 -2.28 -11.38
N ASP A 165 -17.57 -1.19 -12.13
CA ASP A 165 -17.84 -1.25 -13.56
C ASP A 165 -16.77 -2.11 -14.28
N PRO A 166 -17.13 -2.94 -15.27
CA PRO A 166 -16.17 -3.80 -15.97
C PRO A 166 -14.98 -3.07 -16.57
N VAL A 167 -15.15 -1.83 -17.05
CA VAL A 167 -14.06 -1.02 -17.61
C VAL A 167 -13.07 -0.62 -16.53
N ILE A 168 -13.57 -0.22 -15.36
CA ILE A 168 -12.73 0.11 -14.20
C ILE A 168 -12.02 -1.12 -13.68
N ALA A 169 -12.73 -2.24 -13.52
CA ALA A 169 -12.16 -3.50 -13.04
C ALA A 169 -11.09 -4.06 -14.00
N ALA A 170 -11.28 -3.92 -15.32
CA ALA A 170 -10.29 -4.33 -16.30
C ALA A 170 -9.03 -3.45 -16.28
N LYS A 171 -9.20 -2.14 -16.10
CA LYS A 171 -8.08 -1.18 -16.03
C LYS A 171 -7.31 -1.26 -14.71
N TYR A 172 -8.01 -1.53 -13.61
CA TYR A 172 -7.48 -1.58 -12.26
C TYR A 172 -7.92 -2.89 -11.58
N PRO A 173 -7.25 -4.01 -11.87
CA PRO A 173 -7.58 -5.28 -11.26
C PRO A 173 -7.33 -5.23 -9.74
N PRO A 174 -8.07 -6.01 -8.94
CA PRO A 174 -7.84 -6.09 -7.51
C PRO A 174 -6.39 -6.49 -7.21
N PRO A 175 -5.80 -5.98 -6.11
CA PRO A 175 -4.51 -6.48 -5.66
C PRO A 175 -4.66 -7.98 -5.43
N THR A 176 -4.00 -8.78 -6.27
CA THR A 176 -3.96 -10.22 -6.02
C THR A 176 -3.24 -10.38 -4.68
N PRO A 177 -3.83 -11.07 -3.68
CA PRO A 177 -3.11 -11.42 -2.46
C PRO A 177 -1.83 -12.06 -2.95
N ALA A 178 -0.68 -11.44 -2.64
CA ALA A 178 0.58 -11.73 -3.28
C ALA A 178 0.64 -13.22 -3.63
N ALA A 179 0.66 -13.53 -4.94
CA ALA A 179 1.23 -14.80 -5.33
C ALA A 179 2.57 -14.81 -4.61
N ALA A 180 2.68 -15.66 -3.60
CA ALA A 180 3.94 -15.93 -2.93
C ALA A 180 4.97 -16.00 -4.06
N PRO A 181 6.12 -15.31 -3.96
CA PRO A 181 7.11 -15.38 -5.01
C PRO A 181 7.26 -16.86 -5.35
N ALA A 182 6.92 -17.22 -6.58
CA ALA A 182 6.99 -18.61 -7.04
C ALA A 182 8.34 -19.14 -6.55
N PRO A 183 8.39 -20.30 -5.87
CA PRO A 183 9.60 -20.75 -5.21
C PRO A 183 10.74 -20.61 -6.21
N ALA A 184 11.68 -19.72 -5.90
CA ALA A 184 12.87 -19.57 -6.70
C ALA A 184 13.42 -20.97 -6.86
N LYS A 185 13.56 -21.43 -8.11
CA LYS A 185 14.15 -22.74 -8.40
C LYS A 185 15.41 -22.86 -7.53
N PRO A 186 15.56 -23.91 -6.70
CA PRO A 186 16.78 -24.11 -5.95
C PRO A 186 17.90 -24.29 -6.96
N GLY A 187 18.78 -23.29 -7.09
CA GLY A 187 19.92 -23.36 -8.02
C GLY A 187 20.08 -22.15 -8.92
N ALA A 188 20.24 -20.97 -8.34
CA ALA A 188 21.08 -19.93 -8.92
C ALA A 188 21.64 -19.10 -7.77
N ALA A 189 22.79 -19.51 -7.25
CA ALA A 189 23.56 -18.68 -6.34
C ALA A 189 23.82 -17.32 -7.02
N PRO A 190 23.63 -16.17 -6.34
CA PRO A 190 24.10 -14.91 -6.87
C PRO A 190 25.62 -14.99 -7.02
N ALA A 191 26.10 -14.82 -8.25
CA ALA A 191 27.52 -14.64 -8.52
C ALA A 191 27.99 -13.44 -7.69
N ALA A 192 28.95 -13.69 -6.80
CA ALA A 192 29.56 -12.68 -5.95
C ALA A 192 30.02 -11.49 -6.79
N ALA A 193 29.51 -10.30 -6.46
CA ALA A 193 30.03 -9.05 -6.97
C ALA A 193 31.51 -8.95 -6.59
N LYS A 194 32.36 -8.86 -7.61
CA LYS A 194 33.80 -8.63 -7.44
C LYS A 194 33.98 -7.24 -6.80
N PRO A 195 34.82 -7.08 -5.75
CA PRO A 195 35.04 -5.79 -5.14
C PRO A 195 35.65 -4.79 -6.14
N PRO A 196 35.32 -3.49 -6.05
CA PRO A 196 35.88 -2.49 -6.94
C PRO A 196 37.40 -2.41 -6.79
N LYS A 197 38.09 -2.33 -7.93
CA LYS A 197 39.54 -2.13 -8.03
C LYS A 197 39.91 -0.78 -7.38
N PRO A 198 40.95 -0.68 -6.55
CA PRO A 198 41.40 0.58 -5.98
C PRO A 198 41.77 1.57 -7.09
N ALA A 199 41.28 2.81 -6.98
CA ALA A 199 41.67 3.91 -7.82
C ALA A 199 43.18 4.19 -7.65
N ALA A 200 43.87 4.44 -8.77
CA ALA A 200 45.28 4.83 -8.77
C ALA A 200 45.49 6.18 -8.07
N PRO A 201 46.62 6.40 -7.39
CA PRO A 201 46.92 7.69 -6.78
C PRO A 201 47.11 8.78 -7.84
N ALA A 202 46.62 9.99 -7.53
CA ALA A 202 46.76 11.17 -8.38
C ALA A 202 48.25 11.52 -8.62
N PRO A 203 48.62 12.05 -9.81
CA PRO A 203 49.97 12.48 -10.08
C PRO A 203 50.33 13.73 -9.26
N THR A 204 51.53 13.72 -8.71
CA THR A 204 52.15 14.83 -7.97
C THR A 204 52.38 16.03 -8.91
N PRO A 205 52.11 17.28 -8.49
CA PRO A 205 52.44 18.43 -9.33
C PRO A 205 53.96 18.63 -9.43
N ALA A 206 54.43 18.92 -10.65
CA ALA A 206 55.82 19.25 -10.94
C ALA A 206 56.23 20.60 -10.30
N PRO A 207 57.50 20.77 -9.88
CA PRO A 207 57.98 22.03 -9.35
C PRO A 207 58.10 23.11 -10.44
N ALA A 208 57.74 24.35 -10.09
CA ALA A 208 57.89 25.53 -10.93
C ALA A 208 59.39 25.86 -11.19
N PRO A 209 59.76 26.37 -12.37
CA PRO A 209 61.13 26.79 -12.65
C PRO A 209 61.45 28.13 -11.95
N ALA A 210 62.61 28.18 -11.31
CA ALA A 210 63.18 29.39 -10.72
C ALA A 210 63.59 30.40 -11.81
N ARG A 211 63.33 31.69 -11.53
CA ARG A 211 64.00 32.84 -12.13
C ARG A 211 64.37 33.82 -11.03
#